data_AF-A0AAW1IWY1-F1
#
_entry.id   AF-A0AAW1IWY1-F1
#
_cell.length_a   1.000
_cell.length_b   1.000
_cell.length_c   1.000
_cell.angle_alpha   90.00
_cell.angle_beta   90.00
_cell.angle_gamma   90.00
#
_symmetry.space_group_name_H-M   'P 1'
#
loop_
_entity.id
_entity.type
_entity.pdbx_description
1 polymer ?
#
loop_
_entity_poly.entity_id
_entity_poly.type
_entity_poly.pdbx_seq_one_letter_code
_entity_poly.pdbx_strand_id
1 'polypeptide(L)'
;MEDWNEENTLLPIRLYEEKENLWNPKNKDYKKTNLKLDSWDQIGEAMGITGEICKIKMVSVLLSNRREKAKERNSQGTGKGNKLIKCNIQTI
;
A
#
# COMPACT_ATOMS: atom_id res chain seq x y z
N MET A 1 3.64 5.39 -21.13
CA MET A 1 3.15 5.26 -19.74
C MET A 1 2.67 3.84 -19.66
N GLU A 2 3.46 2.95 -19.06
CA GLU A 2 3.15 1.51 -19.02
C GLU A 2 1.83 1.31 -18.26
N ASP A 3 0.82 0.76 -18.94
CA ASP A 3 -0.47 0.48 -18.32
C ASP A 3 -0.28 -0.66 -17.31
N TRP A 4 -0.57 -0.35 -16.06
CA TRP A 4 -0.45 -1.30 -14.97
C TRP A 4 -1.59 -2.30 -15.08
N ASN A 5 -1.31 -3.46 -15.68
CA ASN A 5 -2.28 -4.53 -15.81
C ASN A 5 -2.64 -5.13 -14.43
N GLU A 6 -3.78 -5.82 -14.35
CA GLU A 6 -4.23 -6.48 -13.12
C GLU A 6 -3.15 -7.42 -12.54
N GLU A 7 -2.46 -8.17 -13.39
CA GLU A 7 -1.36 -9.05 -12.99
C GLU A 7 -0.20 -8.30 -12.31
N ASN A 8 0.18 -7.14 -12.86
CA ASN A 8 1.24 -6.29 -12.31
C ASN A 8 0.83 -5.65 -10.98
N THR A 9 -0.46 -5.61 -10.67
CA THR A 9 -1.00 -5.08 -9.40
C THR A 9 -1.20 -6.18 -8.36
N LEU A 10 -1.38 -7.43 -8.77
CA LEU A 10 -1.56 -8.58 -7.86
C LEU A 10 -0.24 -9.11 -7.31
N LEU A 11 0.81 -9.16 -8.14
CA LEU A 11 2.14 -9.62 -7.74
C LEU A 11 2.74 -8.86 -6.54
N PRO A 12 2.70 -7.51 -6.45
CA PRO A 12 3.36 -6.80 -5.37
C PRO A 12 2.56 -6.94 -4.08
N ILE A 13 1.24 -7.18 -4.16
CA ILE A 13 0.38 -7.42 -3.00
C ILE A 13 0.78 -8.75 -2.35
N ARG A 14 0.97 -9.80 -3.16
CA ARG A 14 1.41 -11.11 -2.66
C ARG A 14 2.78 -11.02 -1.98
N LEU A 15 3.75 -10.39 -2.65
CA LEU A 15 5.09 -10.23 -2.09
C LEU A 15 5.09 -9.33 -0.85
N TYR A 16 4.23 -8.30 -0.82
CA TYR A 16 4.06 -7.44 0.35
C TYR A 16 3.51 -8.20 1.56
N GLU A 17 2.54 -9.10 1.35
CA GLU A 17 1.99 -9.93 2.43
C GLU A 17 3.04 -10.89 3.01
N GLU A 18 3.90 -11.48 2.17
CA GLU A 18 5.00 -12.35 2.62
C GLU A 18 6.05 -11.61 3.47
N LYS A 19 6.27 -10.32 3.20
CA LYS A 19 7.27 -9.50 3.88
C LYS A 19 6.70 -8.86 5.15
N GLU A 20 6.61 -9.64 6.22
CA GLU A 20 6.10 -9.17 7.53
C GLU A 20 6.82 -7.93 8.07
N ASN A 21 8.09 -7.74 7.74
CA ASN A 21 8.87 -6.56 8.13
C ASN A 21 8.32 -5.24 7.55
N LEU A 22 7.48 -5.29 6.51
CA LEU A 22 6.86 -4.11 5.91
C LEU A 22 5.55 -3.70 6.60
N TRP A 23 4.74 -4.67 7.05
CA TRP A 23 3.38 -4.42 7.55
C TRP A 23 3.16 -4.78 9.02
N ASN A 24 3.95 -5.69 9.60
CA ASN A 24 3.73 -6.20 10.95
C ASN A 24 4.49 -5.36 12.00
N PRO A 25 3.82 -4.50 12.78
CA PRO A 25 4.47 -3.67 13.79
C PRO A 25 5.03 -4.48 14.98
N LYS A 26 4.62 -5.75 15.13
CA LYS A 26 5.13 -6.65 16.17
C LYS A 26 6.44 -7.32 15.76
N ASN A 27 6.79 -7.28 14.48
CA ASN A 27 8.05 -7.85 14.01
C ASN A 27 9.22 -6.95 14.44
N LYS A 28 10.29 -7.56 14.97
CA LYS A 28 11.51 -6.85 15.39
C LYS A 28 12.17 -6.10 14.23
N ASP A 29 11.99 -6.59 13.01
CA ASP A 29 12.57 -6.04 11.80
C ASP A 29 11.75 -4.89 11.21
N TYR A 30 10.54 -4.64 11.71
CA TYR A 30 9.70 -3.51 11.29
C TYR A 30 10.33 -2.14 11.59
N LYS A 31 11.19 -2.02 12.60
CA LYS A 31 11.86 -0.74 12.91
C LYS A 31 13.16 -0.55 12.12
N LYS A 32 13.66 -1.59 11.44
CA LYS A 32 14.93 -1.56 10.74
C LYS A 32 14.74 -0.99 9.33
N THR A 33 15.11 0.27 9.13
CA THR A 33 14.98 0.97 7.85
C THR A 33 15.72 0.26 6.70
N ASN A 34 16.91 -0.29 6.98
CA ASN A 34 17.70 -0.99 5.96
C ASN A 34 16.98 -2.23 5.41
N LEU A 35 16.37 -3.04 6.28
CA LEU A 35 15.60 -4.22 5.86
C LEU A 35 14.32 -3.85 5.10
N LYS A 36 13.72 -2.70 5.41
CA LYS A 36 12.57 -2.21 4.65
C LYS A 36 12.97 -1.85 3.22
N LEU A 37 14.07 -1.12 3.07
CA LEU A 37 14.59 -0.76 1.75
C LEU A 37 14.92 -2.01 0.94
N ASP A 38 15.67 -2.94 1.53
CA ASP A 38 16.02 -4.21 0.91
C ASP A 38 14.79 -5.03 0.51
N SER A 39 13.75 -5.06 1.35
CA SER A 39 12.49 -5.73 0.99
C SER A 39 11.74 -5.04 -0.14
N TRP A 40 11.74 -3.70 -0.19
CA TRP A 40 11.14 -2.99 -1.33
C TRP A 40 11.93 -3.21 -2.60
N ASP A 41 13.26 -3.24 -2.54
CA ASP A 41 14.11 -3.49 -3.68
C ASP A 41 13.93 -4.92 -4.20
N GLN A 42 13.82 -5.93 -3.33
CA GLN A 42 13.48 -7.30 -3.74
C GLN A 42 12.12 -7.40 -4.44
N ILE A 43 11.09 -6.70 -3.94
CA ILE A 43 9.78 -6.68 -4.60
C ILE A 43 9.86 -5.98 -5.95
N GLY A 44 10.61 -4.87 -6.03
CA GLY A 44 10.86 -4.15 -7.26
C GLY A 44 11.60 -5.01 -8.29
N GLU A 45 12.65 -5.68 -7.88
CA GLU A 45 13.46 -6.57 -8.74
C GLU A 45 12.61 -7.70 -9.34
N ALA A 46 11.72 -8.31 -8.54
CA ALA A 46 10.76 -9.30 -9.01
C ALA A 46 9.79 -8.78 -10.09
N MET A 47 9.65 -7.45 -10.22
CA MET A 47 8.81 -6.77 -11.20
C MET A 47 9.59 -6.08 -12.31
N GLY A 48 10.92 -6.09 -12.25
CA GLY A 48 11.76 -5.28 -13.13
C GLY A 48 11.60 -3.76 -12.92
N ILE A 49 11.20 -3.32 -11.72
CA ILE A 49 11.09 -1.90 -11.35
C ILE A 49 11.93 -1.58 -10.12
N THR A 50 12.18 -0.31 -9.85
CA THR A 50 12.87 0.09 -8.61
C THR A 50 11.94 -0.07 -7.40
N GLY A 51 12.50 -0.45 -6.24
CA GLY A 51 11.75 -0.59 -5.00
C GLY A 51 10.97 0.67 -4.60
N GLU A 52 11.48 1.85 -4.96
CA GLU A 52 10.79 3.12 -4.76
C GLU A 52 9.49 3.26 -5.58
N ILE A 53 9.52 2.86 -6.87
CA ILE A 53 8.33 2.83 -7.72
C ILE A 53 7.33 1.82 -7.15
N CYS A 54 7.82 0.63 -6.76
CA CYS A 54 6.99 -0.40 -6.13
C CYS A 54 6.30 0.13 -4.86
N LYS A 55 7.02 0.84 -3.99
CA LYS A 55 6.48 1.43 -2.77
C LYS A 55 5.37 2.44 -3.07
N ILE A 56 5.59 3.36 -4.01
CA ILE A 56 4.57 4.35 -4.42
C ILE A 56 3.30 3.64 -4.90
N LYS A 57 3.46 2.59 -5.71
CA LYS A 57 2.34 1.81 -6.24
C LYS A 57 1.59 1.05 -5.15
N MET A 58 2.32 0.36 -4.26
CA MET A 58 1.71 -0.35 -3.13
C MET A 58 0.93 0.59 -2.21
N VAL A 59 1.49 1.78 -1.92
CA VAL A 59 0.78 2.81 -1.15
C VAL A 59 -0.51 3.22 -1.85
N SER A 60 -0.50 3.42 -3.16
CA SER A 60 -1.72 3.74 -3.94
C SER A 60 -2.79 2.66 -3.81
N VAL A 61 -2.40 1.38 -3.92
CA VAL A 61 -3.32 0.23 -3.74
C VAL A 61 -3.91 0.21 -2.34
N LEU A 62 -3.08 0.36 -1.30
CA LEU A 62 -3.51 0.40 0.10
C LEU A 62 -4.46 1.59 0.38
N LEU A 63 -4.18 2.75 -0.22
CA LEU A 63 -5.03 3.93 -0.10
C LEU A 63 -6.42 3.70 -0.70
N SER A 64 -6.48 3.12 -1.91
CA SER A 64 -7.73 2.77 -2.58
C SER A 64 -8.50 1.73 -1.78
N ASN A 65 -7.84 0.64 -1.35
CA ASN A 65 -8.46 -0.41 -0.52
C ASN A 65 -9.03 0.16 0.80
N ARG A 66 -8.30 1.06 1.47
CA ARG A 66 -8.80 1.73 2.68
C ARG A 66 -10.06 2.56 2.40
N ARG A 67 -10.10 3.27 1.26
CA ARG A 67 -11.27 4.08 0.85
C ARG A 67 -12.48 3.21 0.57
N GLU A 68 -12.30 2.11 -0.16
CA GLU A 68 -13.40 1.19 -0.47
C GLU A 68 -13.95 0.53 0.81
N LYS A 69 -13.08 0.02 1.69
CA LYS A 69 -13.50 -0.50 3.01
C LYS A 69 -14.19 0.55 3.89
N ALA A 70 -13.78 1.82 3.80
CA ALA A 70 -14.45 2.90 4.50
C ALA A 70 -15.85 3.17 3.93
N LYS A 71 -16.04 3.10 2.61
CA LYS A 71 -17.36 3.21 1.98
C LYS A 71 -18.27 2.06 2.38
N GLU A 72 -17.77 0.82 2.40
CA GLU A 72 -18.53 -0.36 2.87
C GLU A 72 -19.00 -0.18 4.31
N ARG A 73 -18.11 0.26 5.21
CA ARG A 73 -18.49 0.54 6.61
C ARG A 73 -19.50 1.68 6.72
N ASN A 74 -19.35 2.72 5.91
CA ASN A 74 -20.24 3.89 5.92
C ASN A 74 -21.59 3.60 5.24
N SER A 75 -21.66 2.65 4.30
CA SER A 75 -22.92 2.23 3.67
C SER A 75 -23.73 1.28 4.55
N GLN A 76 -23.08 0.56 5.47
CA GLN A 76 -23.76 -0.27 6.47
C GLN A 76 -24.26 0.51 7.71
N GLY A 77 -23.86 1.77 7.88
CA GLY A 77 -24.30 2.63 8.99
C GLY A 77 -25.43 3.59 8.57
N THR A 78 -26.67 3.27 8.93
CA THR A 78 -27.78 4.25 8.87
C THR A 78 -27.46 5.46 9.76
N GLY A 79 -27.26 6.62 9.13
CA GLY A 79 -27.42 7.94 9.74
C GLY A 79 -26.25 8.49 10.56
N LYS A 80 -25.42 9.34 9.94
CA LYS A 80 -25.07 10.70 10.42
C LYS A 80 -23.97 11.34 9.57
N GLY A 81 -24.34 12.42 8.88
CA GLY A 81 -23.51 13.61 8.64
C GLY A 81 -22.22 13.43 7.83
N ASN A 82 -22.29 13.81 6.55
CA ASN A 82 -21.13 14.12 5.71
C ASN A 82 -20.12 15.03 6.46
N LYS A 83 -18.93 14.50 6.74
CA LYS A 83 -17.71 15.32 6.77
C LYS A 83 -16.78 14.77 5.70
N LEU A 84 -16.76 15.48 4.58
CA LEU A 84 -15.69 15.43 3.59
C LEU A 84 -14.37 15.63 4.34
N ILE A 85 -13.70 14.54 4.70
CA ILE A 85 -12.30 14.61 5.13
C ILE A 85 -11.53 14.85 3.84
N LYS A 86 -11.28 16.13 3.55
CA LYS A 86 -10.24 16.52 2.60
C LYS A 86 -8.94 15.89 3.10
N CYS A 87 -8.53 14.79 2.49
CA CYS A 87 -7.14 14.35 2.57
C CYS A 87 -6.34 15.44 1.87
N ASN A 88 -5.83 16.38 2.66
CA ASN A 88 -4.82 17.31 2.21
C ASN A 88 -3.57 16.48 1.91
N ILE A 89 -3.34 16.25 0.62
CA ILE A 89 -2.09 15.71 0.12
C ILE A 89 -1.11 16.87 0.22
N GLN A 90 -0.37 16.95 1.32
CA GLN A 90 0.88 17.71 1.30
C GLN A 90 2.03 16.72 1.32
N THR A 91 2.48 16.45 0.10
CA THR A 91 3.77 15.90 -0.26
C THR A 91 4.88 16.86 0.22
N ILE A 92 5.92 16.28 0.82
CA ILE A 92 7.22 16.87 1.24
C ILE A 92 7.17 17.79 2.47
#